data_AF-A0A8H4N476-F1
#
_entry.id   AF-A0A8H4N476-F1
#
_cell.length_a   1.000
_cell.length_b   1.000
_cell.length_c   1.000
_cell.angle_alpha   90.00
_cell.angle_beta   90.00
_cell.angle_gamma   90.00
#
_symmetry.space_group_name_H-M   'P 1'
#
loop_
_entity.id
_entity.type
_entity.pdbx_description
1 polymer ?
#
loop_
_entity_poly.entity_id
_entity_poly.type
_entity_poly.pdbx_seq_one_letter_code
_entity_poly.pdbx_strand_id
1 'polypeptide(L)'
;MSSAGPSIQEQQRARLARQRSFDRSLERVPIQRSDWPGDFVQLYGCEIRTRENDNAEVSGWLYLSRPDPDRLDLWGDGSANRPRTRGGFAVIQSGGGERPMVLRHFASGSMTPAARPAGAFAGNIRPLEMELCAIAAGLERAAELVSELRSRDEETWDVVVCLCDSKDALVAMGNYRETPNQPQMRVGEYSTIKILRCAEKLKNLGVHVVLEEVRGHRGIDGNAAADLVAKAQLGVRPWPVVKTWRSSPWLGGPILDLPDA
;
A
#
# COMPACT_ATOMS: atom_id res chain seq x y z
N MET A 1 -12.98 -40.70 8.71
CA MET A 1 -11.95 -40.91 7.66
C MET A 1 -11.26 -39.58 7.49
N SER A 2 -10.02 -39.45 7.97
CA SER A 2 -9.25 -38.20 7.91
C SER A 2 -8.67 -38.08 6.50
N SER A 3 -9.09 -37.09 5.73
CA SER A 3 -8.45 -36.78 4.44
C SER A 3 -7.06 -36.21 4.72
N ALA A 4 -6.03 -36.96 4.36
CA ALA A 4 -4.66 -36.44 4.36
C ALA A 4 -4.61 -35.22 3.43
N GLY A 5 -4.12 -34.08 3.96
CA GLY A 5 -3.95 -32.87 3.18
C GLY A 5 -2.94 -33.05 2.03
N PRO A 6 -2.95 -32.15 1.05
CA PRO A 6 -2.03 -32.20 -0.08
C PRO A 6 -0.59 -32.14 0.40
N SER A 7 0.27 -32.90 -0.26
CA SER A 7 1.70 -32.95 0.04
C SER A 7 2.40 -31.62 -0.28
N ILE A 8 3.52 -31.35 0.39
CA ILE A 8 4.35 -30.15 0.16
C ILE A 8 4.73 -29.98 -1.32
N GLN A 9 4.98 -31.09 -2.02
CA GLN A 9 5.30 -31.06 -3.46
C GLN A 9 4.09 -30.65 -4.32
N GLU A 10 2.87 -31.01 -3.93
CA GLU A 10 1.64 -30.61 -4.61
C GLU A 10 1.34 -29.13 -4.36
N GLN A 11 1.57 -28.63 -3.15
CA GLN A 11 1.45 -27.20 -2.83
C GLN A 11 2.46 -26.36 -3.63
N GLN A 12 3.73 -26.78 -3.70
CA GLN A 12 4.75 -26.09 -4.49
C GLN A 12 4.45 -26.10 -6.00
N ARG A 13 3.94 -27.21 -6.54
CA ARG A 13 3.52 -27.29 -7.95
C ARG A 13 2.32 -26.40 -8.24
N ALA A 14 1.34 -26.38 -7.33
CA ALA A 14 0.18 -25.49 -7.46
C ALA A 14 0.62 -24.02 -7.44
N ARG A 15 1.54 -23.65 -6.54
CA ARG A 15 2.09 -22.30 -6.47
C ARG A 15 2.82 -21.88 -7.75
N LEU A 16 3.70 -22.74 -8.29
CA LEU A 16 4.40 -22.47 -9.56
C LEU A 16 3.44 -22.36 -10.75
N ALA A 17 2.35 -23.14 -10.76
CA ALA A 17 1.32 -23.06 -11.80
C ALA A 17 0.51 -21.76 -11.70
N ARG A 18 0.21 -21.30 -10.48
CA ARG A 18 -0.47 -20.02 -10.22
C ARG A 18 0.40 -18.83 -10.60
N GLN A 19 1.68 -18.82 -10.24
CA GLN A 19 2.65 -17.79 -10.65
C GLN A 19 2.66 -17.61 -12.17
N ARG A 20 2.72 -18.72 -12.92
CA ARG A 20 2.69 -18.71 -14.40
C ARG A 20 1.36 -18.22 -14.97
N SER A 21 0.24 -18.49 -14.29
CA SER A 21 -1.07 -17.98 -14.67
C SER A 21 -1.19 -16.48 -14.43
N PHE A 22 -0.61 -15.99 -13.34
CA PHE A 22 -0.53 -14.57 -13.02
C PHE A 22 0.32 -13.81 -14.05
N ASP A 23 1.52 -14.31 -14.37
CA ASP A 23 2.39 -13.73 -15.41
C ASP A 23 1.67 -13.59 -16.76
N ARG A 24 0.81 -14.56 -17.11
CA ARG A 24 -0.03 -14.49 -18.33
C ARG A 24 -1.20 -13.52 -18.21
N SER A 25 -1.75 -13.31 -17.01
CA SER A 25 -2.84 -12.35 -16.80
C SER A 25 -2.38 -10.89 -16.87
N LEU A 26 -1.07 -10.64 -16.71
CA LEU A 26 -0.43 -9.36 -16.96
C LEU A 26 -0.22 -9.08 -18.47
N GLU A 27 -0.28 -10.11 -19.32
CA GLU A 27 -0.31 -9.93 -20.78
C GLU A 27 -1.72 -9.53 -21.24
N ARG A 28 -2.06 -8.23 -21.17
CA ARG A 28 -2.84 -7.44 -22.18
C ARG A 28 -3.53 -6.21 -21.57
N VAL A 29 -2.85 -5.08 -21.61
CA VAL A 29 -3.14 -3.94 -22.51
C VAL A 29 -1.76 -3.39 -22.91
N PRO A 30 -1.42 -3.21 -24.20
CA PRO A 30 -0.15 -2.59 -24.56
C PRO A 30 -0.24 -1.11 -24.22
N ILE A 31 0.21 -0.74 -23.02
CA ILE A 31 0.67 0.61 -22.74
C ILE A 31 1.81 0.85 -23.73
N GLN A 32 1.75 1.92 -24.52
CA GLN A 32 2.81 2.25 -25.47
C GLN A 32 4.14 2.36 -24.70
N ARG A 33 4.99 1.35 -24.88
CA ARG A 33 6.21 1.05 -24.08
C ARG A 33 7.40 1.97 -24.35
N SER A 34 7.26 3.00 -25.17
CA SER A 34 8.36 3.93 -25.43
C SER A 34 8.28 5.08 -24.44
N ASP A 35 9.15 5.03 -23.43
CA ASP A 35 9.54 6.15 -22.54
C ASP A 35 8.74 6.37 -21.26
N TRP A 36 8.16 5.33 -20.64
CA TRP A 36 7.68 5.47 -19.26
C TRP A 36 8.84 5.30 -18.26
N PRO A 37 9.24 6.34 -17.52
CA PRO A 37 10.31 6.25 -16.53
C PRO A 37 10.06 5.23 -15.41
N GLY A 38 8.84 4.71 -15.22
CA GLY A 38 8.51 3.71 -14.19
C GLY A 38 9.13 2.32 -14.38
N ASP A 39 9.68 1.97 -15.54
CA ASP A 39 10.17 0.59 -15.79
C ASP A 39 11.32 0.15 -14.87
N PHE A 40 12.10 1.08 -14.31
CA PHE A 40 13.18 0.70 -13.39
C PHE A 40 12.66 0.11 -12.07
N VAL A 41 11.43 0.46 -11.64
CA VAL A 41 10.87 -0.05 -10.38
C VAL A 41 10.63 -1.56 -10.42
N GLN A 42 10.50 -2.13 -11.62
CA GLN A 42 10.39 -3.58 -11.83
C GLN A 42 11.65 -4.32 -11.41
N LEU A 43 12.83 -3.68 -11.45
CA LEU A 43 14.07 -4.25 -10.94
C LEU A 43 13.95 -4.60 -9.45
N TYR A 44 13.18 -3.81 -8.70
CA TYR A 44 12.88 -4.01 -7.28
C TYR A 44 11.66 -4.90 -7.04
N GLY A 45 11.08 -5.50 -8.09
CA GLY A 45 9.89 -6.37 -7.99
C GLY A 45 8.59 -5.59 -7.80
N CYS A 46 8.58 -4.32 -8.20
CA CYS A 46 7.45 -3.41 -8.08
C CYS A 46 6.87 -3.06 -9.47
N GLU A 47 5.56 -2.99 -9.57
CA GLU A 47 4.83 -2.41 -10.70
C GLU A 47 4.11 -1.14 -10.25
N ILE A 48 4.09 -0.10 -11.09
CA ILE A 48 3.26 1.09 -10.88
C ILE A 48 2.13 1.06 -11.92
N ARG A 49 0.90 1.35 -11.49
CA ARG A 49 -0.29 1.45 -12.34
C ARG A 49 -0.98 2.78 -12.12
N THR A 50 -0.62 3.78 -12.93
CA THR A 50 -1.32 5.06 -13.03
C THR A 50 -2.25 5.00 -14.24
N ARG A 51 -3.56 4.81 -14.05
CA ARG A 51 -4.49 4.68 -15.19
C ARG A 51 -4.95 6.06 -15.65
N GLU A 52 -4.69 6.40 -16.91
CA GLU A 52 -4.97 7.74 -17.45
C GLU A 52 -6.46 8.10 -17.67
N ASN A 53 -7.42 7.19 -17.46
CA ASN A 53 -8.85 7.47 -17.70
C ASN A 53 -9.77 6.74 -16.72
N ASP A 54 -10.78 7.44 -16.16
CA ASP A 54 -12.08 7.07 -15.53
C ASP A 54 -12.28 5.73 -14.78
N ASN A 55 -11.24 4.91 -14.63
CA ASN A 55 -11.29 3.56 -14.08
C ASN A 55 -10.70 3.47 -12.67
N ALA A 56 -10.24 4.58 -12.09
CA ALA A 56 -9.72 4.62 -10.72
C ALA A 56 -10.81 4.26 -9.69
N GLU A 57 -12.09 4.53 -10.01
CA GLU A 57 -13.23 4.02 -9.24
C GLU A 57 -13.41 2.51 -9.39
N VAL A 58 -13.35 2.03 -10.64
CA VAL A 58 -13.55 0.62 -10.97
C VAL A 58 -12.48 -0.23 -10.30
N SER A 59 -11.22 0.20 -10.30
CA SER A 59 -10.14 -0.49 -9.59
C SER A 59 -10.43 -0.61 -8.09
N GLY A 60 -10.80 0.49 -7.42
CA GLY A 60 -11.14 0.44 -6.00
C GLY A 60 -12.30 -0.52 -5.69
N TRP A 61 -13.36 -0.46 -6.49
CA TRP A 61 -14.49 -1.39 -6.35
C TRP A 61 -14.12 -2.84 -6.70
N LEU A 62 -13.18 -3.09 -7.61
CA LEU A 62 -12.71 -4.43 -7.95
C LEU A 62 -11.96 -5.07 -6.77
N TYR A 63 -11.03 -4.35 -6.14
CA TYR A 63 -10.30 -4.84 -4.97
C TYR A 63 -11.23 -5.17 -3.82
N LEU A 64 -12.23 -4.30 -3.59
CA LEU A 64 -13.26 -4.51 -2.58
C LEU A 64 -14.20 -5.69 -2.95
N SER A 65 -14.69 -5.77 -4.19
CA SER A 65 -15.72 -6.74 -4.58
C SER A 65 -15.20 -8.15 -4.89
N ARG A 66 -13.89 -8.30 -5.14
CA ARG A 66 -13.22 -9.56 -5.50
C ARG A 66 -12.00 -9.80 -4.61
N PRO A 67 -12.23 -10.20 -3.36
CA PRO A 67 -11.16 -10.61 -2.48
C PRO A 67 -10.41 -11.81 -3.05
N ASP A 68 -9.09 -11.81 -2.91
CA ASP A 68 -8.19 -12.86 -3.39
C ASP A 68 -7.31 -13.32 -2.23
N PRO A 69 -7.33 -14.61 -1.85
CA PRO A 69 -6.53 -15.12 -0.72
C PRO A 69 -5.03 -14.99 -0.95
N ASP A 70 -4.57 -14.97 -2.21
CA ASP A 70 -3.16 -14.87 -2.57
C ASP A 70 -2.69 -13.39 -2.64
N ARG A 71 -3.57 -12.42 -2.32
CA ARG A 71 -3.33 -10.97 -2.42
C ARG A 71 -3.59 -10.21 -1.12
N LEU A 72 -2.65 -9.35 -0.73
CA LEU A 72 -2.81 -8.39 0.37
C LEU A 72 -3.16 -7.01 -0.19
N ASP A 73 -4.39 -6.55 0.09
CA ASP A 73 -4.89 -5.25 -0.36
C ASP A 73 -4.73 -4.18 0.73
N LEU A 74 -3.88 -3.19 0.46
CA LEU A 74 -3.53 -2.09 1.37
C LEU A 74 -3.98 -0.75 0.80
N TRP A 75 -4.75 0.01 1.56
CA TRP A 75 -5.26 1.34 1.22
C TRP A 75 -4.45 2.38 1.98
N GLY A 76 -3.66 3.19 1.28
CA GLY A 76 -2.79 4.22 1.86
C GLY A 76 -3.29 5.64 1.58
N ASP A 77 -3.22 6.50 2.58
CA ASP A 77 -3.50 7.94 2.46
C ASP A 77 -2.57 8.79 3.34
N GLY A 78 -2.27 9.99 2.87
CA GLY A 78 -1.40 10.97 3.51
C GLY A 78 -2.03 12.37 3.66
N SER A 79 -2.19 12.82 4.90
CA SER A 79 -2.77 14.14 5.20
C SER A 79 -1.78 15.11 5.83
N ALA A 80 -1.86 16.40 5.51
CA ALA A 80 -1.12 17.46 6.20
C ALA A 80 -1.98 18.70 6.45
N ASN A 81 -1.87 19.31 7.64
CA ASN A 81 -2.68 20.47 8.03
C ASN A 81 -2.12 21.77 7.45
N ARG A 82 -2.79 22.91 7.65
CA ARG A 82 -2.18 24.25 7.56
C ARG A 82 -1.98 24.75 9.00
N PRO A 83 -0.79 25.27 9.37
CA PRO A 83 0.34 25.68 8.55
C PRO A 83 1.39 24.57 8.21
N ARG A 84 0.98 23.32 8.01
CA ARG A 84 1.86 22.20 7.57
C ARG A 84 2.97 21.88 8.56
N THR A 85 2.70 22.08 9.84
CA THR A 85 3.62 21.79 10.96
C THR A 85 3.50 20.34 11.43
N ARG A 86 2.52 19.60 10.92
CA ARG A 86 2.34 18.18 11.16
C ARG A 86 1.71 17.52 9.92
N GLY A 87 2.10 16.29 9.67
CA GLY A 87 1.45 15.36 8.75
C GLY A 87 1.04 14.09 9.47
N GLY A 88 0.03 13.40 8.94
CA GLY A 88 -0.38 12.07 9.36
C GLY A 88 -0.52 11.17 8.14
N PHE A 89 -0.22 9.90 8.29
CA PHE A 89 -0.40 8.90 7.25
C PHE A 89 -1.06 7.65 7.86
N ALA A 90 -1.74 6.88 7.03
CA ALA A 90 -2.32 5.62 7.44
C ALA A 90 -2.37 4.62 6.29
N VAL A 91 -2.42 3.35 6.69
CA VAL A 91 -2.61 2.19 5.82
C VAL A 91 -3.69 1.32 6.45
N ILE A 92 -4.70 1.00 5.67
CA ILE A 92 -5.80 0.10 6.03
C ILE A 92 -5.67 -1.16 5.18
N GLN A 93 -5.75 -2.31 5.80
CA GLN A 93 -5.90 -3.58 5.09
C GLN A 93 -7.38 -3.85 4.86
N SER A 94 -7.77 -4.25 3.64
CA SER A 94 -9.05 -4.93 3.42
C SER A 94 -8.88 -6.45 3.46
N GLY A 95 -9.71 -7.13 4.25
CA GLY A 95 -9.67 -8.58 4.41
C GLY A 95 -10.27 -9.33 3.21
N GLY A 96 -9.61 -10.42 2.80
CA GLY A 96 -10.05 -11.27 1.70
C GLY A 96 -11.02 -12.38 2.15
N GLY A 97 -12.22 -12.44 1.57
CA GLY A 97 -13.04 -13.66 1.51
C GLY A 97 -14.30 -13.68 2.37
N GLU A 98 -14.42 -12.83 3.39
CA GLU A 98 -15.61 -12.76 4.24
C GLU A 98 -16.48 -11.56 3.89
N ARG A 99 -17.80 -11.78 3.81
CA ARG A 99 -18.80 -10.71 3.72
C ARG A 99 -19.53 -10.59 5.06
N PRO A 100 -19.71 -9.38 5.61
CA PRO A 100 -19.21 -8.10 5.09
C PRO A 100 -17.68 -7.99 5.19
N MET A 101 -17.09 -7.30 4.23
CA MET A 101 -15.63 -7.14 4.16
C MET A 101 -15.13 -6.32 5.34
N VAL A 102 -14.04 -6.76 5.93
CA VAL A 102 -13.47 -6.15 7.13
C VAL A 102 -12.33 -5.21 6.74
N LEU A 103 -12.35 -4.00 7.31
CA LEU A 103 -11.22 -3.07 7.26
C LEU A 103 -10.45 -3.14 8.57
N ARG A 104 -9.14 -3.34 8.48
CA ARG A 104 -8.23 -3.41 9.64
C ARG A 104 -7.20 -2.31 9.51
N HIS A 105 -6.92 -1.63 10.62
CA HIS A 105 -5.73 -0.81 10.72
C HIS A 105 -4.51 -1.69 10.47
N PHE A 106 -3.60 -1.22 9.61
CA PHE A 106 -2.40 -1.98 9.24
C PHE A 106 -1.12 -1.25 9.67
N ALA A 107 -1.04 0.05 9.39
CA ALA A 107 0.03 0.92 9.85
C ALA A 107 -0.46 2.36 9.88
N SER A 108 0.11 3.21 10.75
CA SER A 108 -0.14 4.65 10.72
C SER A 108 0.89 5.39 11.53
N GLY A 109 1.05 6.68 11.27
CA GLY A 109 1.93 7.51 12.07
C GLY A 109 1.75 8.99 11.76
N SER A 110 2.57 9.80 12.43
CA SER A 110 2.61 11.24 12.19
C SER A 110 4.03 11.73 12.09
N MET A 111 4.24 12.82 11.35
CA MET A 111 5.54 13.44 11.17
C MET A 111 5.46 14.93 11.48
N THR A 112 6.42 15.43 12.23
CA THR A 112 6.67 16.87 12.43
C THR A 112 7.93 17.27 11.67
N PRO A 113 8.17 18.56 11.39
CA PRO A 113 9.41 19.03 10.78
C PRO A 113 10.69 18.55 11.49
N ALA A 114 10.64 18.41 12.83
CA ALA A 114 11.77 17.92 13.62
C ALA A 114 12.00 16.41 13.51
N ALA A 115 10.97 15.64 13.15
CA ALA A 115 11.03 14.19 12.96
C ALA A 115 11.44 13.80 11.52
N ARG A 116 11.78 14.78 10.66
CA ARG A 116 12.27 14.49 9.31
C ARG A 116 13.59 13.69 9.39
N PRO A 117 13.82 12.73 8.47
CA PRO A 117 15.08 12.00 8.41
C PRO A 117 16.30 12.93 8.34
N ALA A 118 17.40 12.52 8.96
CA ALA A 118 18.66 13.25 8.87
C ALA A 118 19.10 13.39 7.40
N GLY A 119 19.56 14.59 7.04
CA GLY A 119 19.91 14.93 5.64
C GLY A 119 18.71 15.30 4.76
N ALA A 120 17.48 15.25 5.27
CA ALA A 120 16.34 15.74 4.51
C ALA A 120 16.20 17.27 4.56
N PHE A 121 15.70 17.90 3.49
CA PHE A 121 15.41 19.34 3.49
C PHE A 121 14.53 19.73 4.68
N ALA A 122 15.00 20.70 5.46
CA ALA A 122 14.23 21.34 6.52
C ALA A 122 13.01 22.06 5.93
N GLY A 123 11.85 21.93 6.58
CA GLY A 123 10.65 22.66 6.17
C GLY A 123 9.33 22.02 6.58
N ASN A 124 8.26 22.65 6.09
CA ASN A 124 6.88 22.25 6.34
C ASN A 124 6.54 20.91 5.68
N ILE A 125 5.75 20.08 6.37
CA ILE A 125 5.29 18.77 5.89
C ILE A 125 4.33 18.93 4.71
N ARG A 126 4.64 18.24 3.60
CA ARG A 126 3.81 18.25 2.39
C ARG A 126 2.90 17.02 2.38
N PRO A 127 1.65 17.14 1.89
CA PRO A 127 0.76 15.99 1.72
C PRO A 127 1.43 14.84 0.96
N LEU A 128 2.09 15.14 -0.16
CA LEU A 128 2.86 14.18 -0.95
C LEU A 128 3.88 13.35 -0.13
N GLU A 129 4.52 13.96 0.87
CA GLU A 129 5.47 13.23 1.73
C GLU A 129 4.75 12.21 2.61
N MET A 130 3.52 12.52 3.04
CA MET A 130 2.68 11.63 3.83
C MET A 130 2.09 10.49 2.99
N GLU A 131 1.77 10.74 1.73
CA GLU A 131 1.36 9.68 0.79
C GLU A 131 2.47 8.63 0.62
N LEU A 132 3.70 9.10 0.39
CA LEU A 132 4.86 8.21 0.28
C LEU A 132 5.17 7.52 1.61
N CYS A 133 4.94 8.18 2.76
CA CYS A 133 5.07 7.53 4.07
C CYS A 133 4.02 6.41 4.26
N ALA A 134 2.78 6.61 3.79
CA ALA A 134 1.75 5.57 3.84
C ALA A 134 2.20 4.33 3.04
N ILE A 135 2.62 4.52 1.79
CA ILE A 135 3.12 3.41 0.95
C ILE A 135 4.31 2.72 1.62
N ALA A 136 5.29 3.48 2.10
CA ALA A 136 6.48 2.95 2.76
C ALA A 136 6.12 2.12 4.01
N ALA A 137 5.25 2.63 4.87
CA ALA A 137 4.83 1.95 6.09
C ALA A 137 4.02 0.68 5.79
N GLY A 138 3.17 0.70 4.77
CA GLY A 138 2.41 -0.46 4.32
C GLY A 138 3.33 -1.59 3.84
N LEU A 139 4.29 -1.27 2.97
CA LEU A 139 5.23 -2.27 2.45
C LEU A 139 6.22 -2.78 3.50
N GLU A 140 6.69 -1.91 4.39
CA GLU A 140 7.55 -2.30 5.52
C GLU A 140 6.84 -3.30 6.41
N ARG A 141 5.61 -2.98 6.84
CA ARG A 141 4.80 -3.88 7.68
C ARG A 141 4.44 -5.18 6.96
N ALA A 142 4.13 -5.13 5.67
CA ALA A 142 3.87 -6.32 4.87
C ALA A 142 5.10 -7.22 4.79
N ALA A 143 6.30 -6.66 4.57
CA ALA A 143 7.54 -7.43 4.51
C ALA A 143 7.87 -8.10 5.85
N GLU A 144 7.63 -7.41 6.97
CA GLU A 144 7.74 -7.98 8.32
C GLU A 144 6.75 -9.13 8.52
N LEU A 145 5.47 -8.90 8.24
CA LEU A 145 4.42 -9.89 8.43
C LEU A 145 4.63 -11.14 7.58
N VAL A 146 5.01 -10.99 6.30
CA VAL A 146 5.36 -12.12 5.43
C VAL A 146 6.55 -12.90 5.99
N SER A 147 7.57 -12.21 6.48
CA SER A 147 8.74 -12.87 7.08
C SER A 147 8.37 -13.64 8.36
N GLU A 148 7.51 -13.06 9.18
CA GLU A 148 7.05 -13.59 10.47
C GLU A 148 6.12 -14.80 10.32
N LEU A 149 5.19 -14.75 9.36
CA LEU A 149 4.28 -15.87 9.08
C LEU A 149 5.02 -17.04 8.46
N ARG A 150 5.92 -16.77 7.51
CA ARG A 150 6.70 -17.84 6.86
C ARG A 150 7.72 -18.50 7.77
N SER A 151 8.26 -17.78 8.75
CA SER A 151 9.13 -18.41 9.77
C SER A 151 8.36 -19.38 10.68
N ARG A 152 7.03 -19.31 10.66
CA ARG A 152 6.09 -20.21 11.36
C ARG A 152 5.40 -21.21 10.41
N ASP A 153 5.89 -21.32 9.17
CA ASP A 153 5.30 -22.15 8.11
C ASP A 153 3.82 -21.84 7.81
N GLU A 154 3.39 -20.60 8.04
CA GLU A 154 2.03 -20.14 7.73
C GLU A 154 1.93 -19.64 6.27
N GLU A 155 0.77 -19.84 5.65
CA GLU A 155 0.50 -19.33 4.30
C GLU A 155 0.51 -17.79 4.29
N THR A 156 1.03 -17.24 3.19
CA THR A 156 1.13 -15.80 2.97
C THR A 156 0.75 -15.45 1.54
N TRP A 157 0.55 -14.16 1.29
CA TRP A 157 0.28 -13.63 -0.04
C TRP A 157 1.46 -13.78 -1.00
N ASP A 158 1.13 -13.91 -2.29
CA ASP A 158 2.06 -13.85 -3.41
C ASP A 158 2.13 -12.43 -4.00
N VAL A 159 1.10 -11.60 -3.76
CA VAL A 159 1.02 -10.21 -4.24
C VAL A 159 0.62 -9.27 -3.10
N VAL A 160 1.28 -8.13 -3.00
CA VAL A 160 0.87 -7.00 -2.17
C VAL A 160 0.47 -5.86 -3.09
N VAL A 161 -0.76 -5.35 -2.95
CA VAL A 161 -1.25 -4.19 -3.70
C VAL A 161 -1.40 -3.03 -2.74
N CYS A 162 -0.68 -1.93 -3.01
CA CYS A 162 -0.83 -0.67 -2.31
C CYS A 162 -1.63 0.30 -3.18
N LEU A 163 -2.81 0.63 -2.72
CA LEU A 163 -3.78 1.52 -3.36
C LEU A 163 -3.60 2.92 -2.77
N CYS A 164 -3.34 3.90 -3.62
CA CYS A 164 -3.08 5.29 -3.23
C CYS A 164 -3.85 6.22 -4.18
N ASP A 165 -4.42 7.31 -3.68
CA ASP A 165 -5.13 8.29 -4.52
C ASP A 165 -4.25 9.44 -5.03
N SER A 166 -2.97 9.43 -4.65
CA SER A 166 -2.00 10.43 -5.07
C SER A 166 -1.26 9.99 -6.33
N LYS A 167 -1.80 10.37 -7.49
CA LYS A 167 -1.10 10.23 -8.78
C LYS A 167 0.29 10.85 -8.73
N ASP A 168 0.42 12.01 -8.09
CA ASP A 168 1.69 12.72 -7.94
C ASP A 168 2.73 11.89 -7.18
N ALA A 169 2.32 11.11 -6.17
CA ALA A 169 3.21 10.21 -5.43
C ALA A 169 3.74 9.10 -6.34
N LEU A 170 2.85 8.43 -7.07
CA LEU A 170 3.20 7.35 -8.00
C LEU A 170 4.08 7.85 -9.15
N VAL A 171 3.76 9.02 -9.72
CA VAL A 171 4.57 9.66 -10.76
C VAL A 171 5.93 10.09 -10.20
N ALA A 172 6.01 10.63 -8.99
CA ALA A 172 7.27 10.98 -8.36
C ALA A 172 8.17 9.76 -8.14
N MET A 173 7.59 8.62 -7.74
CA MET A 173 8.30 7.36 -7.62
C MET A 173 8.78 6.84 -8.98
N GLY A 174 7.90 6.80 -9.98
CA GLY A 174 8.24 6.34 -11.32
C GLY A 174 9.30 7.20 -12.01
N ASN A 175 9.48 8.46 -11.59
CA ASN A 175 10.52 9.34 -12.11
C ASN A 175 11.80 9.36 -11.26
N TYR A 176 11.84 8.65 -10.15
CA TYR A 176 12.97 8.73 -9.23
C TYR A 176 14.26 8.20 -9.87
N ARG A 177 15.32 8.97 -9.75
CA ARG A 177 16.68 8.56 -10.12
C ARG A 177 17.58 8.81 -8.93
N GLU A 178 18.13 7.74 -8.38
CA GLU A 178 19.10 7.84 -7.29
C GLU A 178 20.30 8.66 -7.78
N THR A 179 20.50 9.84 -7.18
CA THR A 179 21.63 10.70 -7.51
C THR A 179 22.72 10.46 -6.47
N PRO A 180 23.84 9.80 -6.82
CA PRO A 180 24.92 9.57 -5.88
C PRO A 180 25.50 10.91 -5.39
N ASN A 181 25.83 10.97 -4.10
CA ASN A 181 26.52 12.08 -3.43
C ASN A 181 25.74 13.40 -3.26
N GLN A 182 24.41 13.38 -3.15
CA GLN A 182 23.69 14.59 -2.74
C GLN A 182 23.82 14.84 -1.22
N PRO A 183 24.25 16.05 -0.79
CA PRO A 183 24.40 16.38 0.63
C PRO A 183 23.05 16.57 1.35
N GLN A 184 21.97 16.76 0.60
CA GLN A 184 20.61 16.88 1.12
C GLN A 184 19.64 16.16 0.19
N MET A 185 18.75 15.34 0.77
CA MET A 185 17.68 14.64 0.05
C MET A 185 16.33 15.31 0.33
N ARG A 186 15.40 15.25 -0.61
CA ARG A 186 13.99 15.59 -0.33
C ARG A 186 13.40 14.45 0.51
N VAL A 187 12.51 14.73 1.46
CA VAL A 187 11.85 13.66 2.25
C VAL A 187 11.08 12.68 1.35
N GLY A 188 10.55 13.17 0.22
CA GLY A 188 9.98 12.30 -0.81
C GLY A 188 10.98 11.28 -1.36
N GLU A 189 12.25 11.66 -1.57
CA GLU A 189 13.29 10.74 -2.04
C GLU A 189 13.64 9.69 -0.98
N TYR A 190 13.72 10.09 0.28
CA TYR A 190 13.91 9.13 1.39
C TYR A 190 12.80 8.08 1.42
N SER A 191 11.55 8.51 1.31
CA SER A 191 10.39 7.61 1.32
C SER A 191 10.40 6.71 0.10
N THR A 192 10.74 7.23 -1.09
CA THR A 192 10.90 6.43 -2.31
C THR A 192 11.99 5.37 -2.17
N ILE A 193 13.18 5.71 -1.64
CA ILE A 193 14.25 4.74 -1.39
C ILE A 193 13.74 3.64 -0.44
N LYS A 194 13.06 4.02 0.64
CA LYS A 194 12.50 3.07 1.60
C LYS A 194 11.49 2.14 0.92
N ILE A 195 10.59 2.67 0.10
CA ILE A 195 9.63 1.89 -0.68
C ILE A 195 10.34 0.87 -1.59
N LEU A 196 11.33 1.31 -2.37
CA LEU A 196 12.07 0.44 -3.28
C LEU A 196 12.80 -0.69 -2.54
N ARG A 197 13.39 -0.40 -1.37
CA ARG A 197 14.03 -1.41 -0.51
C ARG A 197 13.03 -2.39 0.10
N CYS A 198 11.86 -1.91 0.51
CA CYS A 198 10.78 -2.78 0.99
C CYS A 198 10.25 -3.67 -0.12
N ALA A 199 10.08 -3.14 -1.34
CA ALA A 199 9.68 -3.91 -2.51
C ALA A 199 10.72 -4.98 -2.86
N GLU A 200 12.01 -4.66 -2.84
CA GLU A 200 13.08 -5.64 -3.05
C GLU A 200 13.09 -6.73 -1.97
N LYS A 201 12.87 -6.36 -0.71
CA LYS A 201 12.73 -7.33 0.39
C LYS A 201 11.55 -8.29 0.13
N LEU A 202 10.39 -7.76 -0.27
CA LEU A 202 9.22 -8.57 -0.63
C LEU A 202 9.50 -9.46 -1.86
N LYS A 203 10.18 -8.94 -2.89
CA LYS A 203 10.62 -9.70 -4.06
C LYS A 203 11.54 -10.86 -3.68
N ASN A 204 12.48 -10.65 -2.76
CA ASN A 204 13.37 -11.72 -2.25
C ASN A 204 12.61 -12.77 -1.44
N LEU A 205 11.44 -12.41 -0.91
CA LEU A 205 10.45 -13.33 -0.35
C LEU A 205 9.48 -13.85 -1.44
N GLY A 206 9.73 -13.67 -2.73
CA GLY A 206 8.84 -14.14 -3.80
C GLY A 206 7.45 -13.49 -3.79
N VAL A 207 7.32 -12.30 -3.21
CA VAL A 207 6.08 -11.50 -3.20
C VAL A 207 6.23 -10.34 -4.16
N HIS A 208 5.27 -10.18 -5.07
CA HIS A 208 5.25 -9.07 -6.02
C HIS A 208 4.53 -7.86 -5.44
N VAL A 209 5.02 -6.65 -5.71
CA VAL A 209 4.40 -5.40 -5.25
C VAL A 209 3.74 -4.68 -6.41
N VAL A 210 2.49 -4.27 -6.24
CA VAL A 210 1.77 -3.40 -7.17
C VAL A 210 1.40 -2.11 -6.45
N LEU A 211 1.75 -0.97 -7.02
CA LEU A 211 1.33 0.34 -6.57
C LEU A 211 0.30 0.87 -7.56
N GLU A 212 -0.94 1.03 -7.13
CA GLU A 212 -2.06 1.34 -8.03
C GLU A 212 -2.79 2.61 -7.60
N GLU A 213 -3.03 3.48 -8.59
CA GLU A 213 -3.83 4.68 -8.42
C GLU A 213 -5.31 4.32 -8.25
N VAL A 214 -5.94 4.85 -7.20
CA VAL A 214 -7.39 4.75 -6.98
C VAL A 214 -8.02 6.12 -6.86
N ARG A 215 -9.34 6.22 -7.04
CA ARG A 215 -10.01 7.51 -6.89
C ARG A 215 -9.98 7.97 -5.43
N GLY A 216 -9.67 9.26 -5.24
CA GLY A 216 -9.61 9.85 -3.92
C GLY A 216 -10.97 10.02 -3.22
N HIS A 217 -10.93 9.86 -1.89
CA HIS A 217 -11.95 10.13 -0.87
C HIS A 217 -13.38 9.59 -1.03
N ARG A 218 -14.08 9.87 -2.13
CA ARG A 218 -15.51 9.59 -2.29
C ARG A 218 -15.73 8.32 -3.11
N GLY A 219 -16.40 7.34 -2.51
CA GLY A 219 -16.90 6.15 -3.20
C GLY A 219 -16.09 4.88 -3.01
N ILE A 220 -14.93 4.94 -2.33
CA ILE A 220 -14.10 3.77 -2.04
C ILE A 220 -13.79 3.75 -0.54
N ASP A 221 -14.47 2.84 0.16
CA ASP A 221 -14.49 2.80 1.61
C ASP A 221 -13.10 2.54 2.25
N GLY A 222 -12.24 1.73 1.61
CA GLY A 222 -10.87 1.47 2.09
C GLY A 222 -10.01 2.74 2.11
N ASN A 223 -10.07 3.55 1.05
CA ASN A 223 -9.35 4.83 0.98
C ASN A 223 -9.93 5.87 1.95
N ALA A 224 -11.27 5.93 2.08
CA ALA A 224 -11.92 6.82 3.03
C ALA A 224 -11.55 6.49 4.49
N ALA A 225 -11.38 5.21 4.83
CA ALA A 225 -10.88 4.76 6.13
C ALA A 225 -9.44 5.21 6.37
N ALA A 226 -8.56 5.06 5.36
CA ALA A 226 -7.18 5.52 5.44
C ALA A 226 -7.09 7.03 5.68
N ASP A 227 -7.84 7.84 4.92
CA ASP A 227 -7.92 9.30 5.13
C ASP A 227 -8.40 9.67 6.54
N LEU A 228 -9.39 8.94 7.06
CA LEU A 228 -9.91 9.19 8.39
C LEU A 228 -8.85 8.96 9.48
N VAL A 229 -8.09 7.88 9.38
CA VAL A 229 -7.01 7.54 10.31
C VAL A 229 -5.82 8.49 10.13
N ALA A 230 -5.44 8.84 8.90
CA ALA A 230 -4.38 9.79 8.60
C ALA A 230 -4.70 11.17 9.21
N LYS A 231 -5.96 11.63 9.10
CA LYS A 231 -6.44 12.86 9.76
C LYS A 231 -6.45 12.78 11.28
N ALA A 232 -6.65 11.60 11.87
CA ALA A 232 -6.54 11.42 13.31
C ALA A 232 -5.09 11.48 13.78
N GLN A 233 -4.17 10.85 13.06
CA GLN A 233 -2.72 10.97 13.30
C GLN A 233 -2.22 12.42 13.18
N LEU A 234 -2.79 13.15 12.22
CA LEU A 234 -2.54 14.58 12.04
C LEU A 234 -3.10 15.44 13.20
N GLY A 235 -4.07 14.93 13.96
CA GLY A 235 -4.74 15.65 15.05
C GLY A 235 -5.90 16.53 14.62
N VAL A 236 -6.40 16.39 13.39
CA VAL A 236 -7.56 17.16 12.87
C VAL A 236 -8.86 16.36 12.91
N ARG A 237 -8.79 15.05 13.17
CA ARG A 237 -9.96 14.20 13.45
C ARG A 237 -9.82 13.57 14.84
N PRO A 238 -10.82 13.67 15.72
CA PRO A 238 -10.77 12.99 17.01
C PRO A 238 -10.85 11.46 16.85
N TRP A 239 -10.02 10.73 17.59
CA TRP A 239 -10.05 9.26 17.61
C TRP A 239 -11.42 8.65 17.96
N PRO A 240 -12.24 9.21 18.87
CA PRO A 240 -13.59 8.70 19.10
C PRO A 240 -14.44 8.66 17.82
N VAL A 241 -14.32 9.67 16.95
CA VAL A 241 -15.02 9.71 15.67
C VAL A 241 -14.54 8.58 14.75
N VAL A 242 -13.23 8.35 14.70
CA VAL A 242 -12.61 7.28 13.90
C VAL A 242 -13.07 5.90 14.38
N LYS A 243 -13.09 5.65 15.69
CA LYS A 243 -13.53 4.38 16.30
C LYS A 243 -15.01 4.10 16.04
N THR A 244 -15.83 5.13 15.93
CA THR A 244 -17.26 5.01 15.60
C THR A 244 -17.56 4.98 14.09
N TRP A 245 -16.56 5.18 13.24
CA TRP A 245 -16.77 5.18 11.79
C TRP A 245 -17.31 3.83 11.33
N ARG A 246 -18.25 3.89 10.40
CA ARG A 246 -18.86 2.75 9.72
C ARG A 246 -18.90 3.09 8.25
N SER A 247 -18.53 2.15 7.41
CA SER A 247 -18.65 2.32 5.99
C SER A 247 -20.10 2.02 5.52
N SER A 248 -20.32 2.14 4.21
CA SER A 248 -21.53 1.71 3.51
C SER A 248 -22.04 0.30 3.94
N PRO A 249 -23.28 -0.08 3.60
CA PRO A 249 -23.87 -1.38 3.95
C PRO A 249 -23.04 -2.62 3.54
N TRP A 250 -22.03 -2.44 2.69
CA TRP A 250 -21.18 -3.49 2.13
C TRP A 250 -20.01 -3.92 3.04
N LEU A 251 -19.51 -3.05 3.93
CA LEU A 251 -18.40 -3.41 4.85
C LEU A 251 -18.82 -3.62 6.30
N GLY A 252 -20.10 -3.39 6.63
CA GLY A 252 -20.77 -3.94 7.81
C GLY A 252 -20.19 -3.64 9.22
N GLY A 253 -19.08 -2.89 9.36
CA GLY A 253 -18.39 -2.78 10.66
C GLY A 253 -17.40 -1.61 10.80
N PRO A 254 -16.87 -1.41 12.03
CA PRO A 254 -15.78 -0.47 12.33
C PRO A 254 -14.47 -0.83 11.61
N ILE A 255 -13.54 0.13 11.57
CA ILE A 255 -12.12 -0.19 11.36
C ILE A 255 -11.62 -0.91 12.61
N LEU A 256 -11.12 -2.13 12.44
CA LEU A 256 -10.57 -2.93 13.53
C LEU A 256 -9.11 -2.55 13.81
N ASP A 257 -8.61 -2.97 14.98
CA ASP A 257 -7.19 -2.90 15.35
C ASP A 257 -6.61 -1.47 15.39
N LEU A 258 -7.48 -0.45 15.50
CA LEU A 258 -7.06 0.94 15.65
C LEU A 258 -6.20 1.13 16.92
N PRO A 259 -5.19 2.02 16.90
CA PRO A 259 -4.35 2.27 18.06
C PRO A 259 -5.16 2.82 19.26
N ASP A 260 -4.70 2.45 20.46
CA ASP A 260 -5.18 3.04 21.71
C ASP A 260 -4.65 4.47 21.82
N ALA A 261 -5.52 5.41 21.49
CA ALA A 261 -5.28 6.85 21.56
C ALA A 261 -5.53 7.43 22.96
#